data_AF-C5KSC9-F1
#
_entry.id   AF-C5KSC9-F1
#
_cell.length_a   1.000
_cell.length_b   1.000
_cell.length_c   1.000
_cell.angle_alpha   90.00
_cell.angle_beta   90.00
_cell.angle_gamma   90.00
#
_symmetry.space_group_name_H-M   'P 1'
#
loop_
_entity.id
_entity.type
_entity.pdbx_description
1 polymer ?
#
loop_
_entity_poly.entity_id
_entity_poly.type
_entity_poly.pdbx_seq_one_letter_code
_entity_poly.pdbx_strand_id
1 'polypeptide(L)'
;MVLAYQLFDNLDGKQARRLGLSSALGLVVDHGCDGINIVMSTFSAAALFQFGAGLRTLTVLFMASTQFFFAAWDEYYRGEFILPYINGPNEGVLILASIYLMSSQLDDHTTFWHVQETLPFIGGRFERRDVALAL
;
A
#
# COMPACT_ATOMS: atom_id res chain seq x y z
N MET A 1 4.25 -6.54 -8.79
CA MET A 1 3.12 -7.06 -7.99
C MET A 1 1.91 -6.13 -8.07
N VAL A 2 2.03 -4.87 -7.65
CA VAL A 2 0.92 -3.88 -7.57
C VAL A 2 0.08 -3.75 -8.85
N LEU A 3 0.70 -3.52 -10.02
CA LEU A 3 -0.04 -3.38 -11.29
C LEU A 3 -0.72 -4.66 -11.78
N ALA A 4 -0.09 -5.81 -11.55
CA ALA A 4 -0.65 -7.10 -11.95
C ALA A 4 -1.86 -7.47 -11.08
N TYR A 5 -1.77 -7.26 -9.76
CA TYR A 5 -2.89 -7.43 -8.85
C TYR A 5 -4.06 -6.53 -9.27
N GLN A 6 -3.82 -5.22 -9.44
CA GLN A 6 -4.88 -4.28 -9.79
C GLN A 6 -5.55 -4.61 -11.14
N LEU A 7 -4.80 -5.18 -12.09
CA LEU A 7 -5.37 -5.63 -13.34
C LEU A 7 -6.33 -6.82 -13.12
N PHE A 8 -5.91 -7.85 -12.39
CA PHE A 8 -6.73 -9.04 -12.18
C PHE A 8 -7.95 -8.77 -11.30
N ASP A 9 -7.76 -7.96 -10.26
CA ASP A 9 -8.81 -7.40 -9.41
C ASP A 9 -9.90 -6.67 -10.22
N ASN A 10 -9.51 -5.81 -11.16
CA ASN A 10 -10.50 -5.14 -12.02
C ASN A 10 -11.19 -6.07 -13.04
N LEU A 11 -10.63 -7.26 -13.31
CA LEU A 11 -11.13 -8.19 -14.32
C LEU A 11 -12.16 -9.17 -13.76
N ASP A 12 -12.05 -9.57 -12.50
CA ASP A 12 -12.89 -10.63 -11.95
C ASP A 12 -14.36 -10.21 -11.84
N GLY A 13 -14.67 -9.00 -11.35
CA GLY A 13 -16.02 -8.49 -11.23
C GLY A 13 -16.64 -8.21 -12.60
N LYS A 14 -15.83 -7.75 -13.56
CA LYS A 14 -16.28 -7.58 -14.96
C LYS A 14 -16.66 -8.92 -15.57
N GLN A 15 -15.85 -9.95 -15.34
CA GLN A 15 -16.11 -11.29 -15.85
C GLN A 15 -17.30 -11.95 -15.13
N ALA A 16 -17.42 -11.79 -13.81
CA ALA A 16 -18.54 -12.29 -13.02
C ALA A 16 -19.88 -11.67 -13.48
N ARG A 17 -19.91 -10.36 -13.76
CA ARG A 17 -21.10 -9.69 -14.34
C ARG A 17 -21.41 -10.20 -15.74
N ARG A 18 -20.40 -10.36 -16.59
CA ARG A 18 -20.55 -10.89 -17.96
C ARG A 18 -21.15 -12.29 -17.98
N LEU A 19 -20.78 -13.14 -17.02
CA LEU A 19 -21.25 -14.52 -16.92
C LEU A 19 -22.50 -14.68 -16.06
N GLY A 20 -23.02 -13.61 -15.44
CA GLY A 20 -24.15 -13.70 -14.50
C GLY A 20 -23.82 -14.45 -13.20
N LEU A 21 -22.54 -14.51 -12.82
CA LEU A 21 -22.02 -15.22 -11.64
C LEU A 21 -21.73 -14.28 -10.45
N SER A 22 -22.28 -13.06 -10.46
CA SER A 22 -22.12 -12.11 -9.35
C SER A 22 -22.80 -12.65 -8.09
N SER A 23 -22.10 -12.64 -6.96
CA SER A 23 -22.62 -13.17 -5.70
C SER A 23 -22.05 -12.42 -4.49
N ALA A 24 -22.78 -12.45 -3.37
CA ALA A 24 -22.31 -11.86 -2.11
C ALA A 24 -21.01 -12.51 -1.60
N LEU A 25 -20.83 -13.81 -1.83
CA LEU A 25 -19.58 -14.50 -1.48
C LEU A 25 -18.41 -13.99 -2.34
N GLY A 26 -18.64 -13.79 -3.64
CA GLY A 26 -17.63 -13.22 -4.54
C GLY A 26 -17.16 -11.86 -4.06
N LEU A 27 -18.09 -10.98 -3.66
CA LEU A 27 -17.77 -9.65 -3.12
C LEU A 27 -16.94 -9.73 -1.82
N VAL A 28 -17.28 -10.63 -0.90
CA VAL A 28 -16.52 -10.81 0.35
C VAL A 28 -15.10 -11.32 0.08
N VAL A 29 -14.93 -12.20 -0.92
CA VAL A 29 -13.60 -12.70 -1.32
C VAL A 29 -12.77 -11.59 -1.96
N ASP A 30 -13.37 -10.81 -2.87
CA ASP A 30 -12.76 -9.65 -3.54
C ASP A 30 -12.23 -8.64 -2.50
N HIS A 31 -13.10 -8.18 -1.59
CA HIS A 31 -12.71 -7.27 -0.51
C HIS A 31 -11.68 -7.88 0.46
N GLY A 32 -11.75 -9.19 0.70
CA GLY A 32 -10.78 -9.90 1.52
C GLY A 32 -9.38 -9.87 0.90
N CYS A 33 -9.30 -10.11 -0.41
CA CYS A 33 -8.08 -9.99 -1.19
C CYS A 33 -7.53 -8.56 -1.16
N ASP A 34 -8.40 -7.56 -1.32
CA ASP A 34 -8.01 -6.15 -1.26
C ASP A 34 -7.45 -5.75 0.11
N GLY A 35 -8.07 -6.22 1.18
CA GLY A 35 -7.57 -6.00 2.55
C GLY A 35 -6.15 -6.55 2.74
N ILE A 36 -5.88 -7.76 2.25
CA ILE A 36 -4.54 -8.36 2.30
C ILE A 36 -3.56 -7.56 1.44
N ASN A 37 -3.97 -7.16 0.24
CA ASN A 37 -3.14 -6.38 -0.68
C ASN A 37 -2.75 -5.03 -0.07
N ILE A 38 -3.65 -4.36 0.66
CA ILE A 38 -3.36 -3.10 1.37
C ILE A 38 -2.27 -3.31 2.42
N VAL A 39 -2.36 -4.37 3.24
CA VAL A 39 -1.35 -4.66 4.27
C VAL A 39 0.02 -4.93 3.63
N MET A 40 0.06 -5.80 2.64
CA MET A 40 1.32 -6.18 1.96
C MET A 40 1.93 -5.00 1.21
N SER A 41 1.12 -4.23 0.49
CA SER A 41 1.57 -3.03 -0.23
C SER A 41 2.08 -1.95 0.73
N THR A 42 1.44 -1.78 1.88
CA THR A 42 1.88 -0.81 2.89
C THR A 42 3.22 -1.20 3.50
N PHE A 43 3.43 -2.48 3.84
CA PHE A 43 4.74 -2.94 4.32
C PHE A 43 5.83 -2.83 3.26
N SER A 44 5.51 -3.15 2.01
CA SER A 44 6.45 -2.95 0.89
C SER A 44 6.84 -1.48 0.74
N ALA A 45 5.88 -0.56 0.83
CA ALA A 45 6.14 0.88 0.75
C ALA A 45 6.96 1.36 1.96
N ALA A 46 6.60 0.94 3.17
CA ALA A 46 7.33 1.29 4.39
C ALA A 46 8.77 0.77 4.39
N ALA A 47 9.02 -0.40 3.79
CA ALA A 47 10.36 -0.92 3.57
C ALA A 47 11.15 -0.05 2.58
N LEU A 48 10.56 0.34 1.46
CA LEU A 48 11.20 1.25 0.50
C LEU A 48 11.55 2.61 1.14
N PHE A 49 10.65 3.17 1.94
CA PHE A 49 10.85 4.44 2.65
C PHE A 49 11.69 4.31 3.93
N GLN A 50 12.18 3.11 4.26
CA GLN A 50 13.01 2.87 5.45
C GLN A 50 12.37 3.32 6.77
N PHE A 51 11.05 3.17 6.91
CA PHE A 51 10.32 3.56 8.13
C PHE A 51 10.60 2.65 9.33
N GLY A 52 11.14 1.45 9.08
CA GLY A 52 11.45 0.45 10.12
C GLY A 52 10.20 -0.15 10.77
N ALA A 53 10.42 -1.08 11.71
CA ALA A 53 9.34 -1.74 12.45
C ALA A 53 8.92 -0.89 13.67
N GLY A 54 8.29 0.26 13.42
CA GLY A 54 7.91 1.21 14.47
C GLY A 54 6.63 1.99 14.17
N LEU A 55 6.38 3.04 14.96
CA LEU A 55 5.16 3.83 14.87
C LEU A 55 4.92 4.42 13.47
N ARG A 56 5.97 4.80 12.73
CA ARG A 56 5.83 5.33 11.35
C ARG A 56 5.10 4.34 10.44
N THR A 57 5.55 3.09 10.42
CA THR A 57 4.91 2.02 9.62
C THR A 57 3.50 1.72 10.10
N LEU A 58 3.27 1.69 11.42
CA LEU A 58 1.94 1.47 11.99
C LEU A 58 0.97 2.60 11.64
N THR A 59 1.42 3.85 11.66
CA THR A 59 0.60 5.01 11.30
C THR A 59 0.16 4.93 9.83
N VAL A 60 1.08 4.63 8.91
CA VAL A 60 0.73 4.52 7.49
C VAL A 60 -0.20 3.35 7.23
N LEU A 61 0.03 2.21 7.89
CA LEU A 61 -0.89 1.06 7.83
C LEU A 61 -2.28 1.44 8.33
N PHE A 62 -2.37 2.11 9.48
CA PHE A 62 -3.65 2.52 10.04
C PHE A 62 -4.40 3.50 9.13
N MET A 63 -3.71 4.45 8.51
CA MET A 63 -4.29 5.40 7.55
C MET A 63 -4.84 4.66 6.32
N ALA A 64 -4.05 3.76 5.73
CA ALA A 64 -4.46 2.98 4.56
C ALA A 64 -5.67 2.08 4.85
N SER A 65 -5.64 1.34 5.98
CA SER A 65 -6.74 0.47 6.39
C SER A 65 -8.01 1.24 6.73
N THR A 66 -7.90 2.43 7.32
CA THR A 66 -9.05 3.27 7.65
C THR A 66 -9.76 3.77 6.40
N GLN A 67 -9.01 4.20 5.39
CA GLN A 67 -9.59 4.62 4.10
C GLN A 67 -10.35 3.47 3.42
N PHE A 68 -9.77 2.27 3.41
CA PHE A 68 -10.43 1.07 2.86
C PHE A 68 -11.68 0.69 3.65
N PHE A 69 -11.61 0.72 4.99
CA PHE A 69 -12.75 0.45 5.85
C PHE A 69 -13.93 1.36 5.54
N PHE A 70 -13.71 2.67 5.39
CA PHE A 70 -14.80 3.59 5.07
C PHE A 70 -15.38 3.38 3.67
N ALA A 71 -14.58 2.96 2.70
CA ALA A 71 -15.09 2.62 1.37
C ALA A 71 -16.00 1.38 1.42
N ALA A 72 -15.56 0.31 2.09
CA ALA A 72 -16.36 -0.91 2.28
C ALA A 72 -17.61 -0.64 3.13
N TRP A 73 -17.51 0.25 4.12
CA TRP A 73 -18.64 0.69 4.93
C TRP A 73 -19.68 1.43 4.08
N ASP A 74 -19.26 2.40 3.25
CA ASP A 74 -20.18 3.15 2.40
C ASP A 74 -20.90 2.22 1.40
N GLU A 75 -20.18 1.27 0.80
CA GLU A 75 -20.77 0.26 -0.07
C GLU A 75 -21.79 -0.62 0.66
N TYR A 76 -21.50 -1.06 1.89
CA TYR A 76 -22.42 -1.86 2.67
C TYR A 76 -23.78 -1.18 2.86
N TYR A 77 -23.79 0.14 3.12
CA TYR A 77 -25.03 0.89 3.31
C TYR A 77 -25.71 1.30 1.99
N ARG A 78 -24.96 1.56 0.93
CA ARG A 78 -25.52 1.97 -0.37
C ARG A 78 -25.97 0.80 -1.22
N GLY A 79 -25.39 -0.38 -1.01
CA GLY A 79 -25.59 -1.56 -1.84
C GLY A 79 -24.88 -1.50 -3.20
N GLU A 80 -24.10 -0.45 -3.44
CA GLU A 80 -23.34 -0.24 -4.68
C GLU A 80 -22.00 0.42 -4.36
N PHE A 81 -20.93 -0.06 -5.02
CA PHE A 81 -19.59 0.51 -4.89
C PHE A 81 -19.40 1.68 -5.86
N ILE A 82 -19.47 2.91 -5.33
CA ILE A 82 -19.33 4.14 -6.13
C ILE A 82 -18.06 4.85 -5.73
N LEU A 83 -17.05 4.80 -6.61
CA LEU A 83 -15.81 5.54 -6.42
C LEU A 83 -15.89 6.93 -7.08
N PRO A 84 -15.37 7.97 -6.42
CA PRO A 84 -15.15 9.27 -7.06
C PRO A 84 -14.11 9.15 -8.20
N TYR A 85 -14.11 10.15 -9.08
CA TYR A 85 -13.19 10.19 -10.24
C TYR A 85 -11.72 10.08 -9.79
N ILE A 86 -11.37 10.79 -8.71
CA ILE A 86 -10.10 10.65 -8.00
C ILE A 86 -10.36 9.79 -6.78
N ASN A 87 -9.74 8.61 -6.73
CA ASN A 87 -9.91 7.66 -5.63
C ASN A 87 -8.59 6.95 -5.29
N GLY A 88 -8.56 6.33 -4.11
CA GLY A 88 -7.40 5.60 -3.62
C GLY A 88 -6.95 4.45 -4.53
N PRO A 89 -7.83 3.52 -4.93
CA PRO A 89 -7.46 2.39 -5.79
C PRO A 89 -6.86 2.78 -7.15
N ASN A 90 -7.43 3.76 -7.86
CA ASN A 90 -6.88 4.19 -9.16
C ASN A 90 -5.60 5.01 -8.98
N GLU A 91 -5.66 6.14 -8.29
CA GLU A 91 -4.54 7.08 -8.25
C GLU A 91 -3.44 6.59 -7.31
N GLY A 92 -3.79 6.01 -6.18
CA GLY A 92 -2.83 5.51 -5.19
C GLY A 92 -1.96 4.38 -5.74
N VAL A 93 -2.54 3.44 -6.48
CA VAL A 93 -1.80 2.34 -7.13
C VAL A 93 -0.89 2.88 -8.23
N LEU A 94 -1.35 3.84 -9.05
CA LEU A 94 -0.52 4.47 -10.08
C LEU A 94 0.64 5.27 -9.48
N ILE A 95 0.40 6.02 -8.41
CA ILE A 95 1.43 6.76 -7.67
C ILE A 95 2.45 5.78 -7.08
N LEU A 96 2.00 4.73 -6.40
CA LEU A 96 2.89 3.74 -5.79
C LEU A 96 3.73 3.00 -6.84
N ALA A 97 3.11 2.61 -7.96
CA ALA A 97 3.82 2.00 -9.08
C ALA A 97 4.87 2.95 -9.66
N SER A 98 4.55 4.24 -9.81
CA SER A 98 5.50 5.25 -10.29
C SER A 98 6.69 5.43 -9.34
N ILE A 99 6.44 5.45 -8.02
CA ILE A 99 7.48 5.50 -6.99
C ILE A 99 8.40 4.28 -7.07
N TYR A 100 7.84 3.09 -7.25
CA TYR A 100 8.62 1.86 -7.41
C TYR A 100 9.46 1.87 -8.68
N LEU A 101 8.91 2.33 -9.81
CA LEU A 101 9.64 2.45 -11.07
C LEU A 101 10.76 3.48 -11.00
N MET A 102 10.54 4.61 -10.32
CA MET A 102 11.56 5.63 -10.12
C MET A 102 12.68 5.11 -9.21
N SER A 103 12.33 4.47 -8.10
CA SER A 103 13.30 3.96 -7.14
C SER A 103 14.12 2.80 -7.70
N SER A 104 13.54 2.00 -8.61
CA SER A 104 14.26 0.88 -9.24
C SER A 104 15.32 1.31 -10.25
N GLN A 105 15.37 2.59 -10.67
CA GLN A 105 16.43 3.10 -11.54
C GLN A 105 17.74 3.38 -10.79
N LEU A 106 17.74 3.31 -9.45
CA LEU A 106 18.91 3.54 -8.61
C LEU A 106 19.57 2.21 -8.23
N ASP A 107 20.91 2.18 -8.19
CA ASP A 107 21.68 0.99 -7.81
C ASP A 107 21.31 0.48 -6.41
N ASP A 108 21.11 1.42 -5.48
CA ASP A 108 20.39 1.19 -4.23
C ASP A 108 19.03 1.90 -4.29
N HIS A 109 17.99 1.09 -4.39
CA HIS A 109 16.59 1.51 -4.48
C HIS A 109 16.11 2.31 -3.26
N THR A 110 16.80 2.25 -2.13
CA THR A 110 16.46 3.01 -0.93
C THR A 110 17.22 4.34 -0.81
N THR A 111 18.32 4.53 -1.55
CA THR A 111 19.23 5.68 -1.44
C THR A 111 18.50 7.02 -1.45
N PHE A 112 17.54 7.22 -2.36
CA PHE A 112 16.78 8.47 -2.46
C PHE A 112 15.94 8.78 -1.21
N TRP A 113 15.46 7.74 -0.53
CA TRP A 113 14.55 7.85 0.61
C TRP A 113 15.28 7.87 1.97
N HIS A 114 16.61 7.82 1.98
CA HIS A 114 17.39 7.99 3.20
C HIS A 114 17.24 9.41 3.75
N VAL A 115 16.35 9.57 4.72
CA VAL A 115 16.33 10.76 5.57
C VAL A 115 17.41 10.59 6.64
N GLN A 116 18.51 11.33 6.49
CA GLN A 116 19.48 11.50 7.57
C GLN A 116 18.84 12.45 8.60
N GLU A 117 18.13 11.88 9.57
CA GLU A 117 17.49 12.59 10.70
C GLU A 117 18.55 13.31 11.53
N THR A 118 19.04 14.45 11.04
CA THR A 118 19.76 15.44 11.84
C THR A 118 18.73 16.47 12.27
N LEU A 119 17.93 16.13 13.29
CA LEU A 119 17.14 17.14 13.98
C LEU A 119 18.11 18.09 14.70
N PRO A 120 18.25 19.37 14.29
CA PRO A 120 19.26 20.26 14.85
C PRO A 120 19.01 20.66 16.31
N PHE A 121 17.89 20.25 16.91
CA PHE A 121 17.48 20.66 18.25
C PHE A 121 17.59 19.56 19.32
N ILE A 122 17.80 18.30 18.95
CA ILE A 122 18.04 17.22 19.90
C ILE A 122 19.34 16.56 19.47
N GLY A 123 20.43 16.92 20.16
CA GLY A 123 21.81 16.49 19.89
C GLY A 123 22.10 15.01 20.12
N GLY A 124 21.17 14.12 19.75
CA GLY A 124 21.37 12.69 19.69
C GLY A 124 21.74 12.29 18.26
N ARG A 125 23.03 12.24 17.95
CA ARG A 125 23.53 11.55 16.76
C ARG A 125 23.28 10.05 16.98
N PHE A 126 22.23 9.47 16.42
CA PHE A 126 22.14 8.02 16.33
C PHE A 126 23.13 7.54 15.27
N GLU A 127 24.38 7.42 15.70
CA GLU A 127 25.46 6.84 14.92
C GLU A 127 25.27 5.33 14.92
N ARG A 128 25.13 4.76 13.72
CA ARG A 128 25.01 3.32 13.49
C ARG A 128 26.24 2.65 14.11
N ARG A 129 26.06 1.87 15.19
CA ARG A 129 27.07 0.88 15.56
C ARG A 129 27.08 -0.16 14.46
N ASP A 130 28.15 -0.18 13.69
CA ASP A 130 28.44 -1.21 12.72
C ASP A 130 28.38 -2.58 13.39
N VAL A 131 27.29 -3.31 13.16
CA VAL A 131 27.29 -4.77 13.29
C VAL A 131 27.95 -5.34 12.03
N ALA A 132 29.22 -5.00 11.87
CA ALA A 132 30.14 -5.56 10.89
C ALA A 132 31.37 -6.08 11.65
N LEU A 133 31.13 -6.91 12.67
CA LEU A 133 32.12 -7.78 13.28
C LEU A 133 31.46 -9.11 13.65
N ALA A 134 31.29 -9.95 12.64
CA ALA A 134 31.37 -11.40 12.78
C ALA A 134 31.85 -11.94 11.43
N LEU A 135 33.14 -12.24 11.39
CA LEU A 135 33.74 -13.21 10.49
C LEU A 135 32.99 -14.55 10.59
#